data_AF-A0A7W0EI17-F1
#
_entry.id   AF-A0A7W0EI17-F1
#
_cell.length_a   1.000
_cell.length_b   1.000
_cell.length_c   1.000
_cell.angle_alpha   90.00
_cell.angle_beta   90.00
_cell.angle_gamma   90.00
#
_symmetry.space_group_name_H-M   'P 1'
#
loop_
_entity.id
_entity.type
_entity.pdbx_description
1 polymer ?
#
loop_
_entity_poly.entity_id
_entity_poly.type
_entity_poly.pdbx_seq_one_letter_code
_entity_poly.pdbx_strand_id
1 'polypeptide(L)'
;MDTIDVVRLLSELEGEHCGLNHGPKTKPEDYQACDYLVIPFGDARAEIIIPDRDLVLPVCQECALALVGEEWTLLYCFECNASRWVNRRIARNHYRHHVLWLRGCPDCTNKFGGLYFTDAENAAVDVALVAHLSRQAA
;
A
#
# COMPACT_ATOMS: atom_id res chain seq x y z
N MET A 1 -7.66 6.25 12.00
CA MET A 1 -8.65 6.96 11.16
C MET A 1 -10.04 6.96 11.79
N ASP A 2 -10.76 8.08 11.78
CA ASP A 2 -12.19 8.13 12.19
C ASP A 2 -13.15 8.24 10.97
N THR A 3 -14.47 8.28 11.22
CA THR A 3 -15.47 8.37 10.14
C THR A 3 -15.38 9.66 9.34
N ILE A 4 -14.93 10.77 9.97
CA ILE A 4 -14.79 12.07 9.31
C ILE A 4 -13.60 12.03 8.36
N ASP A 5 -12.49 11.41 8.78
CA ASP A 5 -11.32 11.18 7.92
C ASP A 5 -11.68 10.38 6.67
N VAL A 6 -12.47 9.30 6.81
CA VAL A 6 -12.93 8.48 5.68
C VAL A 6 -13.77 9.31 4.70
N VAL A 7 -14.72 10.09 5.19
CA VAL A 7 -15.57 10.94 4.34
C VAL A 7 -14.74 12.00 3.61
N ARG A 8 -13.74 12.60 4.27
CA ARG A 8 -12.83 13.55 3.63
C ARG A 8 -12.05 12.89 2.51
N LEU A 9 -11.43 11.74 2.76
CA LEU A 9 -10.67 11.01 1.74
C LEU A 9 -11.55 10.68 0.53
N LEU A 10 -12.74 10.13 0.76
CA LEU A 10 -13.66 9.81 -0.33
C LEU A 10 -14.07 11.05 -1.15
N SER A 11 -14.10 12.24 -0.54
CA SER A 11 -14.40 13.49 -1.25
C SER A 11 -13.22 14.04 -2.07
N GLU A 12 -11.99 13.70 -1.71
CA GLU A 12 -10.77 14.15 -2.39
C GLU A 12 -10.41 13.24 -3.60
N LEU A 13 -10.81 11.97 -3.52
CA LEU A 13 -10.45 10.91 -4.47
C LEU A 13 -10.71 11.24 -5.95
N GLU A 14 -11.80 11.95 -6.26
CA GLU A 14 -12.18 12.29 -7.65
C GLU A 14 -11.10 13.10 -8.37
N GLY A 15 -10.34 13.93 -7.64
CA GLY A 15 -9.26 14.75 -8.17
C GLY A 15 -7.87 14.12 -8.06
N GLU A 16 -7.77 12.91 -7.49
CA GLU A 16 -6.49 12.26 -7.22
C GLU A 16 -6.06 11.28 -8.31
N HIS A 17 -4.74 11.12 -8.38
CA HIS A 17 -4.07 10.17 -9.25
C HIS A 17 -3.32 9.16 -8.40
N CYS A 18 -3.15 7.95 -8.94
CA CYS A 18 -2.49 6.87 -8.22
C CYS A 18 -1.07 7.27 -7.80
N GLY A 19 -0.77 7.13 -6.51
CA GLY A 19 0.51 7.43 -5.89
C GLY A 19 1.54 6.31 -6.03
N LEU A 20 1.18 5.20 -6.69
CA LEU A 20 2.09 4.08 -6.93
C LEU A 20 2.79 4.20 -8.29
N ASN A 21 3.93 3.52 -8.39
CA ASN A 21 4.76 3.50 -9.57
C ASN A 21 4.18 2.54 -10.62
N HIS A 22 3.88 3.04 -11.82
CA HIS A 22 3.36 2.25 -12.96
C HIS A 22 4.47 1.85 -13.97
N GLY A 23 5.73 2.11 -13.62
CA GLY A 23 6.89 1.77 -14.44
C GLY A 23 7.40 2.94 -15.27
N PRO A 24 8.33 2.67 -16.21
CA PRO A 24 8.93 3.72 -17.02
C PRO A 24 7.93 4.25 -18.05
N LYS A 25 8.05 5.55 -18.38
CA LYS A 25 7.26 6.25 -19.41
C LYS A 25 5.76 6.37 -19.10
N THR A 26 5.37 6.19 -17.84
CA THR A 26 4.01 6.46 -17.36
C THR A 26 3.96 7.84 -16.71
N LYS A 27 2.79 8.49 -16.75
CA LYS A 27 2.56 9.72 -15.99
C LYS A 27 1.43 9.51 -14.97
N PRO A 28 1.47 10.17 -13.80
CA PRO A 28 0.40 10.07 -12.82
C PRO A 28 -0.99 10.38 -13.41
N GLU A 29 -1.06 11.38 -14.30
CA GLU A 29 -2.30 11.80 -14.95
C GLU A 29 -3.01 10.70 -15.75
N ASP A 30 -2.29 9.64 -16.15
CA ASP A 30 -2.84 8.52 -16.89
C ASP A 30 -3.60 7.53 -15.97
N TYR A 31 -3.47 7.65 -14.64
CA TYR A 31 -3.97 6.68 -13.67
C TYR A 31 -4.80 7.36 -12.58
N GLN A 32 -6.09 7.55 -12.85
CA GLN A 32 -7.03 8.09 -11.88
C GLN A 32 -7.15 7.16 -10.67
N ALA A 33 -7.15 7.73 -9.47
CA ALA A 33 -7.36 6.99 -8.24
C ALA A 33 -8.82 6.52 -8.13
N CYS A 34 -9.02 5.32 -7.61
CA CYS A 34 -10.35 4.77 -7.33
C CYS A 34 -10.52 4.30 -5.88
N ASP A 35 -9.43 4.26 -5.11
CA ASP A 35 -9.45 3.94 -3.68
C ASP A 35 -8.17 4.48 -3.00
N TYR A 36 -8.04 4.25 -1.70
CA TYR A 36 -6.82 4.50 -0.94
C TYR A 36 -6.27 3.22 -0.31
N LEU A 37 -4.97 3.02 -0.43
CA LEU A 37 -4.21 2.11 0.42
C LEU A 37 -3.87 2.83 1.73
N VAL A 38 -4.47 2.38 2.82
CA VAL A 38 -4.30 2.96 4.16
C VAL A 38 -3.49 2.03 5.05
N ILE A 39 -2.44 2.56 5.69
CA ILE A 39 -1.54 1.77 6.53
C ILE A 39 -1.38 2.45 7.88
N PRO A 40 -1.71 1.75 8.98
CA PRO A 40 -1.42 2.26 10.31
C PRO A 40 0.08 2.30 10.54
N PHE A 41 0.62 3.47 10.89
CA PHE A 41 2.05 3.71 11.15
C PHE A 41 2.25 4.16 12.60
N GLY A 42 3.10 3.44 13.34
CA GLY A 42 3.37 3.68 14.76
C GLY A 42 4.85 3.54 15.14
N ASP A 43 5.28 4.21 16.22
CA ASP A 43 6.66 4.19 16.71
C ASP A 43 7.02 2.83 17.32
N ALA A 44 8.05 2.18 16.76
CA ALA A 44 8.57 0.89 17.23
C ALA A 44 9.25 0.94 18.61
N ARG A 45 9.33 2.11 19.26
CA ARG A 45 9.86 2.27 20.62
C ARG A 45 8.89 1.85 21.72
N ALA A 46 7.62 1.65 21.40
CA ALA A 46 6.64 1.14 22.35
C ALA A 46 6.52 -0.38 22.19
N GLU A 47 6.46 -1.11 23.30
CA GLU A 47 6.13 -2.56 23.33
C GLU A 47 4.73 -2.85 22.76
N ILE A 48 3.95 -1.79 22.51
CA ILE A 48 2.65 -1.76 21.88
C ILE A 48 2.78 -0.79 20.69
N ILE A 49 2.59 -1.27 19.45
CA ILE A 49 2.50 -0.39 18.28
C ILE A 49 1.25 0.48 18.48
N ILE A 50 1.43 1.73 18.89
CA ILE A 50 0.36 2.74 18.88
C ILE A 50 0.48 3.42 17.51
N PRO A 51 -0.47 3.20 16.58
CA PRO A 51 -0.46 3.90 15.32
C PRO A 51 -0.83 5.37 15.58
N ASP A 52 0.18 6.24 15.58
CA ASP A 52 -0.02 7.68 15.80
C ASP A 52 -0.43 8.38 14.49
N ARG A 53 -0.20 7.75 13.33
CA ARG A 53 -0.54 8.30 12.00
C ARG A 53 -0.87 7.18 11.02
N ASP A 54 -1.79 7.46 10.09
CA ASP A 54 -2.06 6.59 8.95
C ASP A 54 -1.32 7.12 7.72
N LEU A 55 -0.60 6.25 7.01
CA LEU A 55 -0.13 6.53 5.66
C LEU A 55 -1.28 6.23 4.69
N VAL A 56 -1.70 7.24 3.94
CA VAL A 56 -2.80 7.16 2.98
C VAL A 56 -2.23 7.37 1.58
N LEU A 57 -2.43 6.40 0.69
CA LEU A 57 -1.92 6.42 -0.67
C LEU A 57 -3.06 6.21 -1.67
N PRO A 58 -3.34 7.17 -2.57
CA PRO A 58 -4.33 6.95 -3.63
C PRO A 58 -3.86 5.83 -4.56
N VAL A 59 -4.77 4.95 -4.94
CA VAL A 59 -4.50 3.82 -5.83
C VAL A 59 -5.50 3.76 -6.97
N CYS A 60 -5.02 3.50 -8.19
CA CYS A 60 -5.88 3.21 -9.35
C CYS A 60 -6.37 1.76 -9.28
N GLN A 61 -7.35 1.45 -10.14
CA GLN A 61 -7.97 0.12 -10.19
C GLN A 61 -6.96 -0.99 -10.51
N GLU A 62 -6.02 -0.76 -11.43
CA GLU A 62 -4.99 -1.74 -11.77
C GLU A 62 -4.11 -2.08 -10.57
N CYS A 63 -3.65 -1.05 -9.84
CA CYS A 63 -2.85 -1.24 -8.63
C CYS A 63 -3.65 -1.96 -7.53
N ALA A 64 -4.92 -1.60 -7.31
CA ALA A 64 -5.78 -2.26 -6.34
C ALA A 64 -5.95 -3.76 -6.65
N LEU A 65 -6.17 -4.10 -7.93
CA LEU A 65 -6.27 -5.49 -8.38
C LEU A 65 -4.94 -6.25 -8.21
N ALA A 66 -3.81 -5.60 -8.51
CA ALA A 66 -2.49 -6.18 -8.30
C ALA A 66 -2.20 -6.49 -6.82
N LEU A 67 -2.71 -5.67 -5.89
CA LEU A 67 -2.56 -5.88 -4.45
C LEU A 67 -3.34 -7.09 -3.93
N VAL A 68 -4.52 -7.38 -4.49
CA VAL A 68 -5.33 -8.55 -4.06
C VAL A 68 -4.99 -9.82 -4.83
N GLY A 69 -4.31 -9.70 -5.98
CA GLY A 69 -3.87 -10.84 -6.79
C GLY A 69 -2.61 -11.53 -6.25
N GLU A 70 -2.32 -12.71 -6.79
CA GLU A 70 -1.15 -13.52 -6.38
C GLU A 70 0.10 -13.26 -7.23
N GLU A 71 0.00 -12.41 -8.26
CA GLU A 71 1.09 -12.21 -9.21
C GLU A 71 2.12 -11.18 -8.76
N TRP A 72 1.72 -10.23 -7.91
CA TRP A 72 2.51 -9.05 -7.61
C TRP A 72 2.73 -8.87 -6.10
N THR A 73 3.88 -8.32 -5.76
CA THR A 73 4.17 -7.80 -4.42
C THR A 73 4.62 -6.35 -4.56
N LEU A 74 3.98 -5.46 -3.82
CA LEU A 74 4.37 -4.06 -3.72
C LEU A 74 5.50 -3.93 -2.69
N LEU A 75 6.62 -3.31 -3.06
CA LEU A 75 7.61 -2.79 -2.13
C LEU A 75 7.38 -1.30 -1.98
N TYR A 76 7.25 -0.80 -0.76
CA TYR A 76 7.08 0.63 -0.51
C TYR A 76 8.09 1.11 0.52
N CYS A 77 8.76 2.24 0.23
CA CYS A 77 9.79 2.82 1.09
C CYS A 77 9.25 4.01 1.87
N PHE A 78 9.31 3.95 3.21
CA PHE A 78 8.89 5.07 4.05
C PHE A 78 9.84 6.27 4.04
N GLU A 79 11.11 6.08 3.69
CA GLU A 79 12.08 7.19 3.64
C GLU A 79 11.92 8.07 2.39
N CYS A 80 11.73 7.49 1.21
CA CYS A 80 11.60 8.25 -0.05
C CYS A 80 10.19 8.25 -0.63
N ASN A 81 9.22 7.58 0.00
CA ASN A 81 7.87 7.39 -0.51
C ASN A 81 7.80 6.76 -1.91
N ALA A 82 8.85 6.05 -2.31
CA ALA A 82 8.89 5.36 -3.59
C ALA A 82 8.30 3.96 -3.47
N SER A 83 7.61 3.54 -4.52
CA SER A 83 7.07 2.19 -4.68
C SER A 83 7.74 1.43 -5.84
N ARG A 84 7.80 0.11 -5.71
CA ARG A 84 8.26 -0.82 -6.75
C ARG A 84 7.41 -2.07 -6.75
N TRP A 85 7.09 -2.58 -7.94
CA TRP A 85 6.38 -3.83 -8.10
C TRP A 85 7.34 -4.98 -8.37
N VAL A 86 7.14 -6.08 -7.66
CA VAL A 86 7.86 -7.33 -7.88
C VAL A 86 6.88 -8.34 -8.46
N ASN A 87 7.16 -8.81 -9.67
CA ASN A 87 6.41 -9.90 -10.26
C ASN A 87 6.88 -11.23 -9.64
N ARG A 88 5.98 -11.90 -8.90
CA ARG A 88 6.31 -13.13 -8.16
C ARG A 88 6.68 -14.30 -9.07
N ARG A 89 6.21 -14.30 -10.32
CA ARG A 89 6.47 -15.40 -11.28
C ARG A 89 7.91 -15.43 -11.77
N ILE A 90 8.57 -14.28 -11.86
CA ILE A 90 9.95 -14.15 -12.37
C ILE A 90 10.96 -13.79 -11.28
N ALA A 91 10.49 -13.47 -10.08
CA ALA A 91 11.37 -13.15 -8.96
C ALA A 91 12.12 -14.40 -8.48
N ARG A 92 13.39 -14.20 -8.08
CA ARG A 92 14.22 -15.29 -7.50
C ARG A 92 13.77 -15.71 -6.10
N ASN A 93 13.16 -14.78 -5.37
CA ASN A 93 12.70 -15.01 -4.00
C ASN A 93 11.20 -15.33 -4.00
N HIS A 94 10.78 -16.15 -3.05
CA HIS A 94 9.37 -16.44 -2.82
C HIS A 94 8.74 -15.36 -1.93
N TYR A 95 8.02 -14.42 -2.56
CA TYR A 95 7.26 -13.40 -1.85
C TYR A 95 5.88 -13.96 -1.50
N ARG A 96 5.55 -13.96 -0.20
CA ARG A 96 4.22 -14.42 0.29
C ARG A 96 3.28 -13.28 0.61
N HIS A 97 3.83 -12.09 0.86
CA HIS A 97 3.09 -10.90 1.23
C HIS A 97 2.75 -10.05 0.00
N HIS A 98 1.56 -9.46 0.01
CA HIS A 98 1.10 -8.55 -1.05
C HIS A 98 1.79 -7.20 -0.98
N VAL A 99 2.12 -6.75 0.24
CA VAL A 99 2.88 -5.51 0.45
C VAL A 99 4.02 -5.74 1.43
N LEU A 100 5.19 -5.19 1.10
CA LEU A 100 6.37 -5.14 1.93
C LEU A 100 6.77 -3.70 2.17
N TRP A 101 6.62 -3.27 3.42
CA TRP A 101 7.01 -1.95 3.86
C TRP A 101 8.47 -1.93 4.27
N LEU A 102 9.23 -1.02 3.66
CA LEU A 102 10.65 -0.83 3.90
C LEU A 102 10.85 0.43 4.73
N ARG A 103 11.57 0.31 5.85
CA ARG A 103 12.05 1.51 6.57
C ARG A 103 12.87 2.41 5.65
N GLY A 104 13.74 1.79 4.85
CA GLY A 104 14.54 2.43 3.81
C GLY A 104 14.84 1.42 2.71
N CYS A 105 14.75 1.84 1.45
CA CYS A 105 15.07 0.99 0.29
C CYS A 105 16.58 1.04 -0.01
N PRO A 106 17.09 0.18 -0.92
CA PRO A 106 18.50 0.16 -1.31
C PRO A 106 19.02 1.49 -1.87
N ASP A 107 18.14 2.35 -2.39
CA ASP A 107 18.52 3.66 -2.91
C ASP A 107 18.65 4.71 -1.79
N CYS A 108 17.87 4.57 -0.71
CA CYS A 108 17.91 5.48 0.44
C CYS A 108 19.00 5.10 1.43
N THR A 109 19.15 3.79 1.66
CA THR A 109 20.04 3.25 2.68
C THR A 109 20.87 2.13 2.09
N ASN A 110 22.17 2.14 2.37
CA ASN A 110 23.06 1.00 2.09
C ASN A 110 22.92 -0.12 3.15
N LYS A 111 21.90 -0.06 4.03
CA LYS A 111 21.68 -0.99 5.14
C LYS A 111 20.21 -1.33 5.23
N PHE A 112 19.89 -2.62 5.16
CA PHE A 112 18.51 -3.09 5.33
C PHE A 112 17.94 -2.65 6.69
N GLY A 113 16.96 -1.74 6.66
CA GLY A 113 16.36 -1.12 7.84
C GLY A 113 15.21 -1.91 8.50
N GLY A 114 14.93 -3.12 8.02
CA GLY A 114 13.80 -3.96 8.46
C GLY A 114 12.64 -4.01 7.45
N LEU A 115 11.81 -5.06 7.58
CA LEU A 115 10.55 -5.23 6.87
C LEU A 115 9.40 -5.10 7.86
N TYR A 116 8.35 -4.39 7.45
CA TYR A 116 7.07 -4.43 8.14
C TYR A 116 6.04 -5.10 7.22
N PHE A 117 5.15 -5.86 7.83
CA PHE A 117 4.11 -6.61 7.14
C PHE A 117 2.77 -6.18 7.69
N THR A 118 1.82 -5.95 6.79
CA THR A 118 0.40 -5.78 7.11
C THR A 118 -0.36 -6.87 6.37
N ASP A 119 -0.25 -8.11 6.84
CA ASP A 119 -1.05 -9.20 6.28
C ASP A 119 -2.44 -9.15 6.88
N ALA A 120 -3.47 -9.23 6.03
CA ALA A 120 -4.86 -9.31 6.47
C ALA A 120 -5.12 -10.47 7.45
N GLU A 121 -4.36 -11.56 7.37
CA GLU A 121 -4.42 -12.69 8.31
C GLU A 121 -3.92 -12.34 9.72
N ASN A 122 -3.09 -11.31 9.87
CA ASN A 122 -2.66 -10.76 11.16
C ASN A 122 -3.37 -9.43 11.52
N ALA A 123 -4.01 -8.77 10.56
CA ALA A 123 -4.88 -7.62 10.76
C ALA A 123 -6.33 -8.07 10.94
N ALA A 124 -6.61 -8.87 11.98
CA ALA A 124 -7.97 -9.27 12.37
C ALA A 124 -8.82 -8.11 12.92
N VAL A 125 -8.64 -6.90 12.39
CA VAL A 125 -9.40 -5.67 12.65
C VAL A 125 -9.38 -4.81 11.38
N ASP A 126 -10.08 -5.25 10.31
CA ASP A 126 -10.93 -4.37 9.48
C ASP A 126 -11.51 -5.15 8.28
N VAL A 127 -12.59 -5.88 8.56
CA VAL A 127 -13.33 -6.75 7.62
C VAL A 127 -14.19 -5.93 6.63
N ALA A 128 -14.22 -4.60 6.73
CA ALA A 128 -15.11 -3.75 5.94
C ALA A 128 -14.62 -3.46 4.50
N LEU A 129 -13.31 -3.31 4.29
CA LEU A 129 -12.76 -2.83 3.01
C LEU A 129 -12.64 -3.94 1.96
N VAL A 130 -12.14 -5.12 2.36
CA VAL A 130 -12.04 -6.31 1.47
C VAL A 130 -13.43 -6.73 0.96
N ALA A 131 -14.45 -6.60 1.80
CA ALA A 131 -15.83 -6.90 1.42
C ALA A 131 -16.41 -5.89 0.42
N HIS A 132 -15.95 -4.63 0.40
CA HIS A 132 -16.41 -3.63 -0.57
C HIS A 132 -15.82 -3.89 -1.96
N LEU A 133 -14.51 -4.14 -2.04
CA LEU A 133 -13.81 -4.43 -3.30
C LEU A 133 -14.26 -5.75 -3.95
N SER A 134 -14.52 -6.78 -3.15
CA SER A 134 -15.04 -8.06 -3.65
C SER A 134 -16.47 -7.96 -4.22
N ARG A 135 -17.23 -6.94 -3.82
CA ARG A 135 -18.60 -6.70 -4.30
C ARG A 135 -18.66 -5.85 -5.57
N GLN A 136 -17.59 -5.14 -5.90
CA GLN A 136 -17.49 -4.35 -7.14
C GLN A 136 -16.83 -5.12 -8.28
N ALA A 137 -16.19 -6.26 -7.99
CA ALA A 137 -15.55 -7.15 -8.96
C ALA A 137 -16.46 -8.31 -9.44
N ALA A 138 -17.73 -8.32 -9.05
CA ALA A 138 -18.76 -9.30 -9.43
C ALA A 138 -19.90 -8.62 -10.21
#